data_AF-A0A1V6PXU5-F1
#
_entry.id   AF-A0A1V6PXU5-F1
#
_cell.length_a   1.000
_cell.length_b   1.000
_cell.length_c   1.000
_cell.angle_alpha   90.00
_cell.angle_beta   90.00
_cell.angle_gamma   90.00
#
_symmetry.space_group_name_H-M   'P 1'
#
loop_
_entity.id
_entity.type
_entity.pdbx_description
1 polymer ?
#
loop_
_entity_poly.entity_id
_entity_poly.type
_entity_poly.pdbx_seq_one_letter_code
_entity_poly.pdbx_strand_id
1 'polypeptide(L)'
;SVVVYLDDILVYSRTLEEHYTHLEEVLQCLREQKLFAKPKKCVFVTKELEFCGHVIGDGKVHAVTMKLDVIKEWPRPTNVNE
;
A
#
# COMPACT_ATOMS: atom_id res chain seq x y z
N SER A 1 -8.58 -8.43 7.65
CA SER A 1 -7.36 -9.05 7.10
C SER A 1 -6.24 -8.03 6.95
N VAL A 2 -4.99 -8.46 7.14
CA VAL A 2 -3.81 -7.58 7.12
C VAL A 2 -2.74 -8.19 6.21
N VAL A 3 -2.09 -7.35 5.40
CA VAL A 3 -0.91 -7.70 4.60
C VAL A 3 0.22 -6.74 4.97
N VAL A 4 1.42 -7.28 5.15
CA VAL A 4 2.59 -6.50 5.54
C VAL A 4 3.67 -6.69 4.49
N TYR A 5 4.20 -5.59 3.97
CA TYR A 5 5.34 -5.58 3.06
C TYR A 5 6.37 -4.57 3.54
N LEU A 6 7.48 -5.06 4.09
CA LEU A 6 8.53 -4.22 4.70
C LEU A 6 7.95 -3.23 5.73
N ASP A 7 7.95 -1.93 5.41
CA ASP A 7 7.44 -0.85 6.23
C ASP A 7 5.98 -0.47 5.95
N ASP A 8 5.38 -1.02 4.89
CA ASP A 8 4.00 -0.74 4.51
C ASP A 8 3.04 -1.82 5.04
N ILE A 9 1.97 -1.37 5.71
CA ILE A 9 0.91 -2.24 6.25
C ILE A 9 -0.40 -1.92 5.54
N LEU A 10 -0.99 -2.92 4.90
CA LEU A 10 -2.30 -2.85 4.27
C LEU A 10 -3.35 -3.54 5.13
N VAL A 11 -4.37 -2.78 5.54
CA VAL A 11 -5.52 -3.30 6.27
C VAL A 11 -6.75 -3.26 5.36
N TYR A 12 -7.44 -4.37 5.19
CA TYR A 12 -8.67 -4.45 4.39
C TYR A 12 -9.71 -5.36 5.03
N SER A 13 -10.98 -5.08 4.78
CA SER A 13 -12.12 -5.74 5.42
C SER A 13 -13.36 -5.64 4.54
N ARG A 14 -14.38 -6.47 4.79
CA ARG A 14 -15.60 -6.46 3.97
C ARG A 14 -16.58 -5.40 4.42
N THR A 15 -16.66 -5.17 5.74
CA THR A 15 -17.49 -4.13 6.33
C THR A 15 -16.63 -3.08 7.02
N LEU A 16 -17.22 -1.90 7.24
CA LEU A 16 -16.56 -0.81 7.96
C LEU A 16 -16.33 -1.16 9.43
N GLU A 17 -17.26 -1.89 10.04
CA GLU A 17 -17.17 -2.38 11.43
C GLU A 17 -15.98 -3.32 11.61
N GLU A 18 -15.85 -4.33 10.74
CA GLU A 18 -14.67 -5.20 10.71
C GLU A 18 -13.38 -4.40 10.50
N HIS A 19 -13.43 -3.36 9.66
CA HIS A 19 -12.27 -2.52 9.38
C HIS A 19 -11.79 -1.76 10.61
N TYR A 20 -12.71 -1.22 11.42
CA TYR A 20 -12.35 -0.58 12.68
C TYR A 20 -11.72 -1.55 13.67
N THR A 21 -12.28 -2.77 13.80
CA THR A 21 -11.69 -3.80 14.66
C THR A 21 -10.26 -4.14 14.23
N HIS A 22 -10.03 -4.38 12.94
CA HIS A 22 -8.67 -4.67 12.45
C HIS A 22 -7.72 -3.49 12.63
N LEU A 23 -8.18 -2.26 12.42
CA LEU A 23 -7.37 -1.07 12.65
C LEU A 23 -6.95 -0.94 14.12
N GLU A 24 -7.86 -1.18 15.05
CA GLU A 24 -7.58 -1.15 16.48
C GLU A 24 -6.49 -2.17 16.85
N GLU A 25 -6.63 -3.41 16.41
CA GLU A 25 -5.64 -4.49 16.65
C GLU A 25 -4.26 -4.13 16.09
N VAL A 26 -4.20 -3.61 14.85
CA VAL A 26 -2.93 -3.24 14.20
C VAL A 26 -2.27 -2.06 14.91
N LEU A 27 -3.03 -1.01 15.24
CA LEU A 27 -2.50 0.17 15.92
C LEU A 27 -2.08 -0.16 17.35
N GLN A 28 -2.78 -1.07 18.03
CA GLN A 28 -2.38 -1.56 19.34
C GLN A 28 -1.05 -2.33 19.26
N CYS A 29 -0.91 -3.25 18.31
CA CYS A 29 0.33 -3.99 18.09
C CYS A 29 1.52 -3.05 17.81
N LEU A 30 1.33 -2.05 16.94
CA LEU A 30 2.35 -1.03 16.68
C LEU A 30 2.77 -0.29 17.95
N ARG A 31 1.79 0.08 18.79
CA ARG A 31 2.05 0.76 20.06
C ARG A 31 2.84 -0.11 21.03
N GLU A 32 2.47 -1.38 21.18
CA GLU A 32 3.15 -2.34 22.06
C GLU A 32 4.61 -2.57 21.63
N GLN A 33 4.86 -2.63 20.32
CA GLN A 33 6.19 -2.80 19.75
C GLN A 33 6.97 -1.49 19.58
N LYS A 34 6.42 -0.35 20.04
CA LYS A 34 7.02 0.99 19.91
C LYS A 34 7.38 1.37 18.46
N LEU A 35 6.56 0.94 17.51
CA LEU A 35 6.63 1.31 16.11
C LEU A 35 5.68 2.48 15.83
N PHE A 36 6.16 3.44 15.04
CA PHE A 36 5.42 4.67 14.77
C PHE A 36 5.14 4.81 13.27
N ALA A 37 3.85 4.84 12.92
CA ALA A 37 3.41 5.16 11.57
C ALA A 37 3.59 6.66 11.31
N LYS A 38 4.00 7.03 10.09
CA LYS A 38 4.12 8.43 9.67
C LYS A 38 2.76 8.95 9.22
N PRO A 39 2.07 9.84 9.95
CA PRO A 39 0.67 10.20 9.64
C PRO A 39 0.48 10.78 8.24
N LYS A 40 1.48 11.53 7.75
CA LYS A 40 1.49 12.09 6.38
C LYS A 40 1.47 11.05 5.26
N LYS A 41 1.82 9.79 5.55
CA LYS A 41 1.85 8.68 4.59
C LYS A 41 0.70 7.70 4.81
N CYS A 42 -0.07 7.83 5.89
CA CYS A 42 -1.15 6.92 6.19
C CYS A 42 -2.43 7.36 5.47
N VAL A 43 -3.10 6.41 4.82
CA VAL A 43 -4.42 6.59 4.23
C VAL A 43 -5.37 5.65 4.95
N PHE A 44 -6.49 6.18 5.44
CA PHE A 44 -7.47 5.43 6.22
C PHE A 44 -8.85 5.48 5.58
N VAL A 45 -9.62 4.40 5.74
CA VAL A 45 -11.05 4.32 5.38
C VAL A 45 -11.33 4.82 3.96
N THR A 46 -10.64 4.24 2.98
CA THR A 46 -10.83 4.54 1.56
C THR A 46 -11.24 3.29 0.80
N LYS A 47 -11.95 3.47 -0.32
CA LYS A 47 -12.33 2.39 -1.24
C LYS A 47 -11.18 1.98 -2.16
N GLU A 48 -10.27 2.91 -2.42
CA GLU A 48 -9.11 2.74 -3.29
C GLU A 48 -7.88 3.41 -2.66
N LEU A 49 -6.71 2.77 -2.74
CA LEU A 49 -5.43 3.32 -2.31
C LEU A 49 -4.25 2.76 -3.10
N GLU A 50 -3.10 3.44 -3.05
CA GLU A 50 -1.86 2.92 -3.61
C GLU A 50 -1.05 2.15 -2.55
N PHE A 51 -0.59 0.94 -2.89
CA PHE A 51 0.25 0.07 -2.06
C PHE A 51 1.33 -0.58 -2.93
N CYS A 52 2.60 -0.40 -2.56
CA CYS A 52 3.76 -0.92 -3.29
C CYS A 52 3.75 -0.63 -4.82
N GLY A 53 3.26 0.55 -5.24
CA GLY A 53 3.15 0.92 -6.66
C GLY A 53 2.00 0.26 -7.42
N HIS A 54 1.02 -0.29 -6.70
CA HIS A 54 -0.24 -0.79 -7.25
C HIS A 54 -1.40 -0.02 -6.64
N VAL A 55 -2.41 0.30 -7.43
CA VAL A 55 -3.70 0.78 -6.96
C VAL A 55 -4.56 -0.42 -6.58
N ILE A 56 -5.01 -0.47 -5.34
CA ILE A 56 -5.87 -1.51 -4.77
C ILE A 56 -7.24 -0.90 -4.49
N GLY A 57 -8.29 -1.50 -5.04
CA GLY A 57 -9.67 -1.19 -4.67
C GLY A 57 -10.70 -1.91 -5.53
N ASP A 58 -11.95 -1.92 -5.06
CA ASP A 58 -13.07 -2.65 -5.69
C ASP A 58 -12.77 -4.13 -6.01
N GLY A 59 -11.95 -4.78 -5.17
CA GLY A 59 -11.51 -6.16 -5.37
C GLY A 59 -10.52 -6.35 -6.53
N LYS A 60 -10.01 -5.27 -7.12
CA LYS A 60 -9.06 -5.26 -8.21
C LYS A 60 -7.73 -4.69 -7.76
N VAL A 61 -6.67 -5.14 -8.43
CA VAL A 61 -5.31 -4.63 -8.28
C VAL A 61 -4.86 -4.16 -9.66
N HIS A 62 -4.51 -2.89 -9.76
CA HIS A 62 -4.02 -2.26 -10.99
C HIS A 62 -2.60 -1.74 -10.77
N ALA A 63 -1.70 -1.90 -11.73
CA ALA A 63 -0.41 -1.23 -11.68
C ALA A 63 -0.61 0.28 -11.82
N VAL A 64 0.09 1.09 -11.02
CA VAL A 64 0.06 2.54 -11.16
C VAL A 64 0.57 2.92 -12.55
N THR A 65 -0.27 3.59 -13.34
CA THR A 65 -0.03 3.93 -14.75
C THR A 65 1.27 4.69 -14.97
N MET A 66 1.67 5.53 -14.00
CA MET A 66 2.89 6.32 -14.06
C MET A 66 4.17 5.47 -14.19
N LYS A 67 4.23 4.27 -13.60
CA LYS A 67 5.39 3.36 -13.79
C LYS A 67 5.41 2.72 -15.17
N LEU A 68 4.23 2.52 -15.79
CA LEU A 68 4.14 1.95 -17.14
C LEU A 68 4.63 2.93 -18.20
N ASP A 69 4.39 4.23 -18.01
CA ASP A 69 4.87 5.25 -18.94
C ASP A 69 6.39 5.36 -18.92
N VAL A 70 7.03 5.29 -17.75
CA VAL A 70 8.50 5.22 -17.63
C VAL A 70 9.09 3.99 -18.34
N ILE A 71 8.41 2.83 -18.28
CA ILE A 71 8.84 1.63 -19.00
C ILE A 71 8.64 1.78 -20.52
N LYS A 72 7.57 2.42 -20.97
CA LYS A 72 7.32 2.68 -22.39
C LYS A 72 8.30 3.67 -22.99
N GLU A 73 8.70 4.67 -22.21
CA GLU A 73 9.65 5.70 -22.61
C GLU A 73 11.11 5.31 -22.34
N TRP A 74 11.35 4.09 -21.83
CA TRP A 74 12.69 3.65 -21.47
C TRP A 74 13.59 3.62 -22.73
N PRO A 75 14.67 4.41 -22.78
CA PRO A 75 15.56 4.42 -23.93
C PRO A 75 16.27 3.07 -24.05
N ARG A 76 16.49 2.59 -25.27
CA ARG A 76 17.21 1.32 -25.45
C ARG A 76 18.61 1.46 -24.84
N PRO A 77 18.99 0.61 -23.87
CA PRO A 77 20.30 0.70 -23.24
C PRO A 77 21.38 0.52 -24.31
N THR A 78 22.35 1.43 -24.30
CA THR A 78 23.40 1.50 -25.32
C THR A 78 24.69 0.80 -24.91
N ASN A 79 24.78 0.38 -23.64
CA ASN A 79 25.93 -0.31 -23.08
C ASN A 79 25.50 -1.32 -22.02
N VAL A 80 26.43 -2.18 -21.61
CA VAL A 80 26.17 -3.30 -20.68
C VAL A 80 25.86 -2.85 -19.25
N ASN A 81 26.13 -1.58 -18.92
CA ASN A 81 25.94 -1.01 -17.59
C ASN A 81 24.69 -0.11 -17.47
N GLU A 82 23.87 -0.01 -18.53
CA GLU A 82 22.54 0.64 -18.54
C GLU A 82 21.40 -0.38 -18.40
#